data_AF-A0A2V8IPQ3-F1
#
_entry.id   AF-A0A2V8IPQ3-F1
#
_cell.length_a   1.000
_cell.length_b   1.000
_cell.length_c   1.000
_cell.angle_alpha   90.00
_cell.angle_beta   90.00
_cell.angle_gamma   90.00
#
_symmetry.space_group_name_H-M   'P 1'
#
loop_
_entity.id
_entity.type
_entity.pdbx_description
1 polymer ?
#
loop_
_entity_poly.entity_id
_entity_poly.type
_entity_poly.pdbx_seq_one_letter_code
_entity_poly.pdbx_strand_id
1 'polypeptide(L)'
;MKIRLIVVAAVMLLGPRAMAMQTATPQSPPSPAANPAAPVAAVAGAAAPAGRAGRGNPAATLYTEICAGCHGAAVIAGPRGPSLLDDQWAHGADDESIVKNIREGFPAAGMPPFKESLTDQQIWQMVAYIHLQAGNLKDRPEYVPDPDGQVIKSEKQAFKVEIVARNLETPWALAFLPDGRLLITERPGRLRIVDHGRLLPDPVKGLPKVWEKQDGGLFDVEVHPQYSRNEWIYLSYSETLPGYVPPPPAAADATTTTPATTNAPASSTLIARGSTSPPANTVRLSMTPSPSVSSSTATSLI
;
A
#
# COMPACT_ATOMS: atom_id res chain seq x y z
N MET A 1 -7.27 23.18 25.95
CA MET A 1 -8.14 22.29 25.15
C MET A 1 -7.29 21.12 24.69
N LYS A 2 -7.53 19.88 25.17
CA LYS A 2 -6.72 18.70 24.80
C LYS A 2 -7.32 18.08 23.54
N ILE A 3 -6.64 18.21 22.40
CA ILE A 3 -7.04 17.54 21.15
C ILE A 3 -6.43 16.13 21.19
N ARG A 4 -7.28 15.11 21.10
CA ARG A 4 -6.87 13.70 21.01
C ARG A 4 -6.84 13.31 19.53
N LEU A 5 -5.67 12.93 19.04
CA LEU A 5 -5.53 12.31 17.72
C LEU A 5 -5.60 10.80 17.90
N ILE A 6 -6.51 10.16 17.17
CA ILE A 6 -6.75 8.72 17.24
C ILE A 6 -6.02 8.05 16.10
N VAL A 7 -5.11 7.14 16.44
CA VAL A 7 -4.36 6.34 15.46
C VAL A 7 -4.80 4.89 15.58
N VAL A 8 -5.22 4.31 14.46
CA VAL A 8 -5.61 2.90 14.35
C VAL A 8 -4.45 2.16 13.68
N ALA A 9 -3.84 1.19 14.38
CA ALA A 9 -2.66 0.47 13.89
C ALA A 9 -2.98 -1.00 13.57
N ALA A 10 -2.54 -1.46 12.39
CA ALA A 10 -2.55 -2.87 12.01
C ALA A 10 -1.16 -3.48 12.27
N VAL A 11 -1.10 -4.57 13.03
CA VAL A 11 0.13 -5.34 13.28
C VAL A 11 0.02 -6.65 12.50
N MET A 12 0.94 -6.86 11.55
CA MET A 12 1.11 -8.16 10.88
C MET A 12 1.93 -9.09 11.77
N LEU A 13 1.27 -10.06 12.40
CA LEU A 13 1.91 -11.14 13.14
C LEU A 13 2.24 -12.31 12.19
N LEU A 14 3.52 -12.55 11.93
CA LEU A 14 3.98 -13.85 11.40
C LEU A 14 4.21 -14.80 12.58
N GLY A 15 3.29 -15.72 12.81
CA GLY A 15 3.45 -16.84 13.75
C GLY A 15 4.03 -18.09 13.06
N PRO A 16 4.75 -18.96 13.80
CA PRO A 16 5.32 -20.19 13.24
C PRO A 16 4.23 -21.28 13.12
N ARG A 17 4.22 -22.01 12.00
CA ARG A 17 3.40 -23.22 11.85
C ARG A 17 4.05 -24.36 12.63
N ALA A 18 3.42 -24.79 13.72
CA ALA A 18 3.70 -26.08 14.33
C ALA A 18 3.06 -27.19 13.47
N MET A 19 3.88 -28.13 12.98
CA MET A 19 3.39 -29.41 12.42
C MET A 19 3.32 -30.44 13.55
N ALA A 20 2.15 -31.06 13.71
CA ALA A 20 1.97 -32.18 14.61
C ALA A 20 2.76 -33.40 14.09
N MET A 21 3.59 -33.99 14.95
CA MET A 21 4.33 -35.22 14.69
C MET A 21 3.39 -36.42 14.75
N GLN A 22 3.38 -37.23 13.69
CA GLN A 22 2.87 -38.60 13.72
C GLN A 22 4.06 -39.54 13.96
N THR A 23 3.94 -40.43 14.94
CA THR A 23 4.99 -41.34 15.39
C THR A 23 5.20 -42.51 14.43
N ALA A 24 6.44 -42.71 13.98
CA ALA A 24 6.90 -43.96 13.37
C ALA A 24 8.31 -44.30 13.88
N THR A 25 8.53 -45.58 14.15
CA THR A 25 9.69 -46.21 14.81
C THR A 25 11.01 -46.16 14.01
N PRO A 26 12.18 -46.28 14.66
CA PRO A 26 13.49 -46.05 14.05
C PRO A 26 14.00 -47.29 13.27
N GLN A 27 14.46 -47.07 12.04
CA GLN A 27 15.35 -47.98 11.31
C GLN A 27 16.62 -47.22 10.87
N SER A 28 17.78 -47.84 11.09
CA SER A 28 19.11 -47.27 10.81
C SER A 28 19.41 -47.17 9.31
N PRO A 29 20.21 -46.18 8.87
CA PRO A 29 20.57 -46.00 7.46
C PRO A 29 21.78 -46.86 7.04
N PRO A 30 21.84 -47.34 5.79
CA PRO A 30 23.08 -47.86 5.20
C PRO A 30 23.96 -46.75 4.61
N SER A 31 25.27 -47.02 4.57
CA SER A 31 26.37 -46.12 4.17
C SER A 31 26.44 -45.84 2.65
N PRO A 32 27.13 -44.76 2.20
CA PRO A 32 27.16 -44.32 0.80
C PRO A 32 28.38 -44.85 0.03
N ALA A 33 28.21 -45.12 -1.27
CA ALA A 33 29.31 -45.33 -2.21
C ALA A 33 29.21 -44.37 -3.42
N ALA A 34 30.22 -43.50 -3.51
CA ALA A 34 30.91 -42.89 -4.67
C ALA A 34 30.15 -42.18 -5.82
N ASN A 35 30.54 -40.91 -6.00
CA ASN A 35 30.18 -39.92 -7.04
C ASN A 35 30.76 -40.20 -8.45
N PRO A 36 30.37 -39.40 -9.46
CA PRO A 36 31.38 -38.49 -10.02
C PRO A 36 30.96 -37.01 -10.04
N ALA A 37 31.96 -36.15 -9.96
CA ALA A 37 31.88 -34.72 -9.66
C ALA A 37 31.86 -33.82 -10.91
N ALA A 38 31.15 -32.68 -10.82
CA ALA A 38 31.64 -31.29 -11.03
C ALA A 38 30.46 -30.28 -11.22
N PRO A 39 30.60 -28.98 -10.87
CA PRO A 39 31.18 -28.41 -9.66
C PRO A 39 30.17 -27.51 -8.90
N VAL A 40 30.43 -27.30 -7.61
CA VAL A 40 29.77 -26.29 -6.78
C VAL A 40 30.32 -24.90 -7.08
N ALA A 41 29.44 -23.93 -7.35
CA ALA A 41 29.77 -22.51 -7.32
C ALA A 41 29.22 -21.88 -6.03
N ALA A 42 30.05 -21.06 -5.40
CA ALA A 42 29.88 -20.49 -4.07
C ALA A 42 28.60 -19.64 -3.92
N VAL A 43 27.93 -19.79 -2.77
CA VAL A 43 26.89 -18.85 -2.32
C VAL A 43 27.59 -17.62 -1.72
N ALA A 44 27.72 -16.58 -2.55
CA ALA A 44 28.08 -15.24 -2.09
C ALA A 44 26.88 -14.58 -1.37
N GLY A 45 27.17 -13.72 -0.40
CA GLY A 45 26.22 -13.16 0.57
C GLY A 45 24.96 -12.53 -0.04
N ALA A 46 23.85 -12.71 0.67
CA ALA A 46 22.56 -12.13 0.33
C ALA A 46 22.67 -10.59 0.26
N ALA A 47 22.46 -10.04 -0.93
CA ALA A 47 22.28 -8.62 -1.14
C ALA A 47 21.02 -8.14 -0.39
N ALA A 48 21.10 -6.94 0.20
CA ALA A 48 19.95 -6.24 0.77
C ALA A 48 18.81 -6.14 -0.26
N PRO A 49 17.53 -6.17 0.16
CA PRO A 49 16.42 -6.10 -0.77
C PRO A 49 16.49 -4.78 -1.55
N ALA A 50 16.43 -4.88 -2.88
CA ALA A 50 16.28 -3.73 -3.75
C ALA A 50 15.13 -2.86 -3.20
N GLY A 51 15.39 -1.57 -3.00
CA GLY A 51 14.37 -0.61 -2.64
C GLY A 51 13.18 -0.74 -3.59
N ARG A 52 11.97 -0.41 -3.13
CA ARG A 52 10.73 -0.42 -3.92
C ARG A 52 10.75 0.66 -5.03
N ALA A 53 11.79 0.71 -5.85
CA ALA A 53 11.80 1.41 -7.11
C ALA A 53 10.65 0.84 -7.97
N GLY A 54 9.79 1.71 -8.47
CA GLY A 54 8.48 1.38 -9.01
C GLY A 54 8.53 0.24 -10.02
N ARG A 55 7.96 -0.91 -9.66
CA ARG A 55 7.62 -1.97 -10.62
C ARG A 55 6.74 -1.36 -11.71
N GLY A 56 7.29 -1.22 -12.92
CA GLY A 56 6.59 -0.68 -14.09
C GLY A 56 6.95 0.75 -14.50
N ASN A 57 7.82 1.47 -13.78
CA ASN A 57 8.32 2.76 -14.25
C ASN A 57 9.55 2.56 -15.16
N PRO A 58 9.50 2.89 -16.46
CA PRO A 58 10.62 2.72 -17.37
C PRO A 58 11.88 3.49 -16.94
N ALA A 59 11.74 4.63 -16.24
CA ALA A 59 12.86 5.39 -15.72
C ALA A 59 13.60 4.66 -14.58
N ALA A 60 12.88 3.92 -13.73
CA ALA A 60 13.47 3.14 -12.65
C ALA A 60 14.33 1.98 -13.19
N THR A 61 13.86 1.33 -14.24
CA THR A 61 14.61 0.28 -14.95
C THR A 61 15.87 0.86 -15.59
N LEU A 62 15.72 1.95 -16.36
CA LEU A 62 16.86 2.63 -16.99
C LEU A 62 17.89 3.12 -15.97
N TYR A 63 17.44 3.63 -14.82
CA TYR A 63 18.35 4.06 -13.75
C TYR A 63 19.16 2.88 -13.22
N THR A 64 18.50 1.75 -13.01
CA THR A 64 19.15 0.53 -12.49
C THR A 64 20.21 0.01 -13.46
N GLU A 65 19.93 0.05 -14.76
CA GLU A 65 20.82 -0.45 -15.81
C GLU A 65 22.03 0.48 -16.06
N ILE A 66 21.83 1.80 -15.98
CA ILE A 66 22.81 2.77 -16.48
C ILE A 66 23.49 3.55 -15.34
N CYS A 67 22.75 3.91 -14.29
CA CYS A 67 23.19 4.91 -13.31
C CYS A 67 23.55 4.29 -11.95
N ALA A 68 22.82 3.27 -11.53
CA ALA A 68 22.92 2.68 -10.20
C ALA A 68 24.30 2.09 -9.87
N GLY A 69 25.06 1.65 -10.88
CA GLY A 69 26.41 1.12 -10.69
C GLY A 69 27.41 2.15 -10.13
N CYS A 70 27.16 3.45 -10.35
CA CYS A 70 28.01 4.53 -9.85
C CYS A 70 27.33 5.34 -8.74
N HIS A 71 26.04 5.64 -8.87
CA HIS A 71 25.28 6.48 -7.92
C HIS A 71 24.49 5.69 -6.85
N GLY A 72 24.57 4.35 -6.88
CA GLY A 72 23.92 3.45 -5.94
C GLY A 72 22.47 3.14 -6.32
N ALA A 73 21.99 1.92 -6.03
CA ALA A 73 20.64 1.48 -6.41
C ALA A 73 19.51 2.32 -5.79
N ALA A 74 19.78 3.00 -4.67
CA ALA A 74 18.84 3.88 -3.98
C ALA A 74 19.05 5.37 -4.28
N VAL A 75 19.95 5.74 -5.21
CA VAL A 75 20.29 7.14 -5.55
C VAL A 75 21.01 7.93 -4.43
N ILE A 76 21.22 7.32 -3.26
CA ILE A 76 21.76 7.97 -2.05
C ILE A 76 23.27 8.27 -2.14
N ALA A 77 24.00 7.54 -2.97
CA ALA A 77 25.41 7.66 -3.35
C ALA A 77 25.89 6.24 -3.69
N GLY A 78 26.88 6.12 -4.57
CA GLY A 78 27.50 4.84 -4.86
C GLY A 78 29.03 4.92 -4.75
N PRO A 79 29.72 3.81 -5.01
CA PRO A 79 31.17 3.71 -4.81
C PRO A 79 31.99 4.62 -5.75
N ARG A 80 31.36 5.24 -6.76
CA ARG A 80 32.03 6.06 -7.78
C ARG A 80 31.37 7.41 -8.04
N GLY A 81 30.07 7.55 -7.74
CA GLY A 81 29.29 8.76 -8.00
C GLY A 81 28.67 9.30 -6.71
N PRO A 82 28.51 10.64 -6.61
CA PRO A 82 27.88 11.27 -5.46
C PRO A 82 26.40 10.88 -5.34
N SER A 83 25.80 11.23 -4.20
CA SER A 83 24.34 11.24 -4.07
C SER A 83 23.72 12.08 -5.17
N LEU A 84 22.54 11.69 -5.65
CA LEU A 84 21.69 12.57 -6.47
C LEU A 84 20.44 12.99 -5.69
N LEU A 85 20.43 12.81 -4.37
CA LEU A 85 19.28 13.10 -3.51
C LEU A 85 19.53 14.21 -2.50
N ASP A 86 20.78 14.58 -2.29
CA ASP A 86 21.16 15.66 -1.39
C ASP A 86 21.09 17.03 -2.08
N ASP A 87 21.33 18.09 -1.30
CA ASP A 87 21.34 19.47 -1.79
C ASP A 87 22.75 19.94 -2.20
N GLN A 88 23.71 19.02 -2.40
CA GLN A 88 25.11 19.34 -2.70
C GLN A 88 25.42 19.08 -4.19
N TRP A 89 24.94 20.00 -5.04
CA TRP A 89 25.13 19.92 -6.49
C TRP A 89 26.33 20.73 -6.97
N ALA A 90 27.33 20.06 -7.56
CA ALA A 90 28.54 20.72 -8.06
C ALA A 90 28.34 21.46 -9.41
N HIS A 91 27.31 21.10 -10.17
CA HIS A 91 27.13 21.56 -11.56
C HIS A 91 25.70 22.04 -11.87
N GLY A 92 25.05 22.65 -10.88
CA GLY A 92 23.66 23.13 -10.98
C GLY A 92 22.65 22.09 -10.48
N ALA A 93 21.58 22.58 -9.84
CA ALA A 93 20.53 21.76 -9.21
C ALA A 93 19.15 21.94 -9.88
N ASP A 94 19.03 22.86 -10.84
CA ASP A 94 17.84 23.02 -11.67
C ASP A 94 17.74 21.90 -12.72
N ASP A 95 16.51 21.57 -13.11
CA ASP A 95 16.22 20.48 -14.03
C ASP A 95 17.00 20.59 -15.35
N GLU A 96 17.10 21.80 -15.93
CA GLU A 96 17.84 22.04 -17.18
C GLU A 96 19.33 21.75 -17.02
N SER A 97 19.94 22.16 -15.91
CA SER A 97 21.33 21.83 -15.58
C SER A 97 21.50 20.32 -15.42
N ILE A 98 20.59 19.63 -14.72
CA ILE A 98 20.66 18.17 -14.54
C ILE A 98 20.52 17.45 -15.90
N VAL A 99 19.59 17.87 -16.75
CA VAL A 99 19.42 17.33 -18.11
C VAL A 99 20.69 17.50 -18.93
N LYS A 100 21.29 18.70 -18.90
CA LYS A 100 22.55 18.98 -19.59
C LYS A 100 23.68 18.09 -19.07
N ASN A 101 23.78 17.92 -17.75
CA ASN A 101 24.80 17.12 -17.09
C ASN A 101 24.67 15.63 -17.43
N ILE A 102 23.44 15.09 -17.51
CA ILE A 102 23.21 13.71 -17.97
C ILE A 102 23.54 13.58 -19.45
N ARG A 103 23.13 14.55 -20.28
CA ARG A 103 23.35 14.52 -21.73
C ARG A 103 24.85 14.51 -22.08
N GLU A 104 25.60 15.46 -21.52
CA GLU A 104 27.00 15.70 -21.88
C GLU A 104 28.02 14.99 -20.98
N GLY A 105 27.60 14.56 -19.78
CA GLY A 105 28.48 13.92 -18.81
C GLY A 105 29.62 14.79 -18.31
N PHE A 106 30.48 14.19 -17.49
CA PHE A 106 31.77 14.73 -17.04
C PHE A 106 32.87 13.69 -17.23
N PRO A 107 33.40 13.51 -18.46
CA PRO A 107 34.37 12.44 -18.75
C PRO A 107 35.60 12.46 -17.86
N ALA A 108 36.10 13.66 -17.53
CA ALA A 108 37.24 13.83 -16.63
C ALA A 108 36.97 13.38 -15.18
N ALA A 109 35.69 13.39 -14.76
CA ALA A 109 35.25 12.91 -13.46
C ALA A 109 34.69 11.47 -13.50
N GLY A 110 34.75 10.79 -14.66
CA GLY A 110 34.29 9.42 -14.84
C GLY A 110 32.79 9.26 -15.10
N MET A 111 32.03 10.34 -15.30
CA MET A 111 30.63 10.29 -15.75
C MET A 111 30.61 10.42 -17.29
N PRO A 112 30.32 9.37 -18.06
CA PRO A 112 30.28 9.48 -19.52
C PRO A 112 29.09 10.31 -20.01
N PRO A 113 29.13 10.88 -21.22
CA PRO A 113 27.96 11.45 -21.87
C PRO A 113 26.94 10.35 -22.17
N PHE A 114 25.65 10.62 -21.91
CA PHE A 114 24.58 9.66 -22.20
C PHE A 114 23.74 10.00 -23.43
N LYS A 115 24.04 11.09 -24.14
CA LYS A 115 23.32 11.51 -25.37
C LYS A 115 23.29 10.48 -26.49
N GLU A 116 24.22 9.52 -26.50
CA GLU A 116 24.26 8.43 -27.48
C GLU A 116 23.46 7.20 -27.05
N SER A 117 23.16 7.07 -25.75
CA SER A 117 22.47 5.90 -25.16
C SER A 117 21.04 6.22 -24.70
N LEU A 118 20.71 7.48 -24.48
CA LEU A 118 19.42 7.94 -24.00
C LEU A 118 18.85 9.01 -24.93
N THR A 119 17.55 8.90 -25.19
CA THR A 119 16.78 9.97 -25.83
C THR A 119 16.54 11.13 -24.87
N ASP A 120 16.30 12.32 -25.41
CA ASP A 120 15.95 13.51 -24.63
C ASP A 120 14.79 13.27 -23.66
N GLN A 121 13.76 12.54 -24.11
CA GLN A 121 12.62 12.16 -23.26
C GLN A 121 13.04 11.27 -22.09
N GLN A 122 13.92 10.29 -22.33
CA GLN A 122 14.42 9.41 -21.26
C GLN A 122 15.30 10.16 -20.27
N ILE A 123 16.06 11.17 -20.72
CA ILE A 123 16.85 12.03 -19.84
C ILE A 123 15.92 12.83 -18.92
N TRP A 124 14.87 13.46 -19.46
CA TRP A 124 13.86 14.15 -18.65
C TRP A 124 13.12 13.21 -17.68
N GLN A 125 12.80 11.98 -18.12
CA GLN A 125 12.23 10.95 -17.24
C GLN A 125 13.19 10.56 -16.10
N MET A 126 14.51 10.59 -16.36
CA MET A 126 15.51 10.34 -15.33
C MET A 126 15.53 11.45 -14.28
N VAL A 127 15.46 12.70 -14.70
CA VAL A 127 15.34 13.86 -13.79
C VAL A 127 14.10 13.73 -12.91
N ALA A 128 12.94 13.46 -13.51
CA ALA A 128 11.71 13.21 -12.76
C ALA A 128 11.84 12.03 -11.77
N TYR A 129 12.54 10.96 -12.15
CA TYR A 129 12.81 9.83 -11.25
C TYR A 129 13.69 10.23 -10.07
N ILE A 130 14.77 11.00 -10.31
CA ILE A 130 15.67 11.50 -9.26
C ILE A 130 14.87 12.36 -8.26
N HIS A 131 14.06 13.30 -8.73
CA HIS A 131 13.22 14.13 -7.86
C HIS A 131 12.17 13.32 -7.10
N LEU A 132 11.55 12.31 -7.73
CA LEU A 132 10.63 11.40 -7.05
C LEU A 132 11.34 10.65 -5.91
N GLN A 133 12.55 10.14 -6.14
CA GLN A 133 13.32 9.47 -5.09
C GLN A 133 13.73 10.44 -3.98
N ALA A 134 14.08 11.69 -4.32
CA ALA A 134 14.47 12.70 -3.34
C ALA A 134 13.26 13.12 -2.48
N GLY A 135 12.12 13.39 -3.10
CA GLY A 135 10.87 13.70 -2.42
C GLY A 135 10.34 12.54 -1.57
N ASN A 136 10.65 11.29 -1.92
CA ASN A 136 10.31 10.12 -1.10
C ASN A 136 11.17 9.99 0.18
N LEU A 137 12.31 10.69 0.26
CA LEU A 137 13.29 10.56 1.35
C LEU A 137 13.46 11.83 2.19
N LYS A 138 13.28 13.02 1.61
CA LYS A 138 13.25 14.27 2.37
C LYS A 138 12.00 14.32 3.24
N ASP A 139 12.19 14.65 4.51
CA ASP A 139 11.13 14.89 5.50
C ASP A 139 10.20 13.71 5.85
N ARG A 140 10.57 12.46 5.53
CA ARG A 140 9.80 11.32 6.05
C ARG A 140 10.05 11.22 7.57
N PRO A 141 9.00 11.36 8.42
CA PRO A 141 9.17 11.14 9.84
C PRO A 141 9.66 9.71 10.06
N GLU A 142 10.61 9.55 10.98
CA GLU A 142 11.11 8.24 11.37
C GLU A 142 9.93 7.31 11.67
N TYR A 143 9.95 6.10 11.10
CA TYR A 143 8.91 5.13 11.41
C TYR A 143 9.04 4.73 12.87
N VAL A 144 7.98 4.96 13.64
CA VAL A 144 7.95 4.58 15.04
C VAL A 144 7.18 3.28 15.22
N PRO A 145 7.82 2.17 15.64
CA PRO A 145 7.17 0.85 15.70
C PRO A 145 5.95 0.77 16.63
N ASP A 146 5.92 1.58 17.69
CA ASP A 146 4.74 1.74 18.54
C ASP A 146 4.61 3.21 18.98
N PRO A 147 3.74 4.00 18.33
CA PRO A 147 3.57 5.40 18.66
C PRO A 147 2.70 5.64 19.91
N ASP A 148 2.23 4.59 20.59
CA ASP A 148 1.33 4.75 21.75
C ASP A 148 1.96 5.58 22.87
N GLY A 149 1.21 6.57 23.34
CA GLY A 149 1.64 7.51 24.37
C GLY A 149 2.63 8.58 23.90
N GLN A 150 3.10 8.55 22.66
CA GLN A 150 4.10 9.51 22.18
C GLN A 150 3.52 10.89 21.96
N VAL A 151 4.30 11.91 22.32
CA VAL A 151 3.95 13.31 22.08
C VAL A 151 4.67 13.79 20.82
N ILE A 152 3.92 14.00 19.76
CA ILE A 152 4.41 14.57 18.50
C ILE A 152 4.17 16.07 18.51
N LYS A 153 5.21 16.85 18.25
CA LYS A 153 5.14 18.30 18.14
C LYS A 153 5.08 18.69 16.66
N SER A 154 3.96 19.23 16.22
CA SER A 154 3.87 19.92 14.92
C SER A 154 4.21 21.40 15.06
N GLU A 155 4.26 22.11 13.94
CA GLU A 155 4.50 23.56 13.90
C GLU A 155 3.55 24.36 14.79
N LYS A 156 2.29 23.92 14.91
CA LYS A 156 1.23 24.66 15.61
C LYS A 156 0.83 24.05 16.96
N GLN A 157 1.01 22.74 17.16
CA GLN A 157 0.55 22.07 18.38
C GLN A 157 1.31 20.78 18.69
N ALA A 158 1.37 20.42 19.96
CA ALA A 158 1.76 19.08 20.38
C ALA A 158 0.52 18.20 20.55
N PHE A 159 0.55 16.98 20.03
CA PHE A 159 -0.49 15.98 20.19
C PHE A 159 0.10 14.69 20.74
N LYS A 160 -0.65 14.04 21.64
CA LYS A 160 -0.31 12.70 22.12
C LYS A 160 -1.02 11.68 21.24
N VAL A 161 -0.27 10.74 20.71
CA VAL A 161 -0.81 9.58 19.99
C VAL A 161 -1.28 8.55 21.00
N GLU A 162 -2.52 8.09 20.85
CA GLU A 162 -3.10 7.00 21.66
C GLU A 162 -3.60 5.92 20.70
N ILE A 163 -3.20 4.66 20.96
CA ILE A 163 -3.73 3.53 20.20
C ILE A 163 -5.08 3.12 20.78
N VAL A 164 -6.13 3.25 19.96
CA VAL A 164 -7.51 2.95 20.38
C VAL A 164 -7.90 1.48 20.19
N ALA A 165 -7.24 0.78 19.27
CA ALA A 165 -7.46 -0.62 18.99
C ALA A 165 -6.24 -1.22 18.28
N ARG A 166 -5.97 -2.48 18.57
CA ARG A 166 -4.92 -3.30 17.94
C ARG A 166 -5.56 -4.53 17.30
N ASN A 167 -4.78 -5.26 16.50
CA ASN A 167 -5.20 -6.50 15.83
C ASN A 167 -6.38 -6.31 14.87
N LEU A 168 -6.39 -5.17 14.17
CA LEU A 168 -7.30 -4.88 13.07
C LEU A 168 -6.64 -5.25 11.75
N GLU A 169 -7.44 -5.68 10.79
CA GLU A 169 -7.02 -6.05 9.44
C GLU A 169 -7.44 -4.95 8.46
N THR A 170 -6.47 -4.16 8.02
CA THR A 170 -6.70 -3.07 7.06
C THR A 170 -7.87 -2.16 7.48
N PRO A 171 -7.79 -1.49 8.65
CA PRO A 171 -8.80 -0.54 9.09
C PRO A 171 -8.91 0.61 8.09
N TRP A 172 -10.14 1.06 7.80
CA TRP A 172 -10.42 2.05 6.76
C TRP A 172 -11.01 3.36 7.32
N ALA A 173 -12.16 3.29 7.97
CA ALA A 173 -12.84 4.44 8.56
C ALA A 173 -13.24 4.19 10.01
N LEU A 174 -13.57 5.26 10.72
CA LEU A 174 -14.05 5.21 12.10
C LEU A 174 -15.19 6.22 12.32
N ALA A 175 -16.11 5.88 13.22
CA ALA A 175 -17.17 6.79 13.65
C ALA A 175 -17.56 6.58 15.11
N PHE A 176 -17.85 7.66 15.82
CA PHE A 176 -18.28 7.61 17.22
C PHE A 176 -19.79 7.50 17.33
N LEU A 177 -20.23 6.56 18.18
CA LEU A 177 -21.62 6.52 18.62
C LEU A 177 -21.85 7.52 19.76
N PRO A 178 -23.09 8.02 19.96
CA PRO A 178 -23.42 8.97 21.03
C PRO A 178 -23.15 8.45 22.44
N ASP A 179 -23.10 7.12 22.62
CA ASP A 179 -22.80 6.46 23.90
C ASP A 179 -21.29 6.28 24.16
N GLY A 180 -20.44 6.76 23.25
CA GLY A 180 -18.98 6.69 23.36
C GLY A 180 -18.34 5.44 22.77
N ARG A 181 -19.12 4.48 22.26
CA ARG A 181 -18.57 3.38 21.46
C ARG A 181 -17.99 3.90 20.14
N LEU A 182 -16.95 3.24 19.65
CA LEU A 182 -16.31 3.56 18.37
C LEU A 182 -16.54 2.42 17.38
N LEU A 183 -17.04 2.77 16.20
CA LEU A 183 -17.15 1.89 15.04
C LEU A 183 -15.88 2.00 14.21
N ILE A 184 -15.38 0.87 13.70
CA ILE A 184 -14.22 0.81 12.80
C ILE A 184 -14.53 -0.14 11.65
N THR A 185 -14.44 0.32 10.41
CA THR A 185 -14.55 -0.55 9.24
C THR A 185 -13.19 -1.17 8.90
N GLU A 186 -13.20 -2.41 8.46
CA GLU A 186 -12.05 -3.14 7.94
C GLU A 186 -12.33 -3.51 6.49
N ARG A 187 -11.38 -3.23 5.60
CA ARG A 187 -11.51 -3.43 4.14
C ARG A 187 -12.07 -4.81 3.74
N PRO A 188 -11.72 -5.94 4.41
CA PRO A 188 -12.26 -7.26 4.11
C PRO A 188 -13.77 -7.45 4.38
N GLY A 189 -14.51 -6.41 4.79
CA GLY A 189 -15.97 -6.48 4.96
C GLY A 189 -16.43 -6.60 6.40
N ARG A 190 -15.63 -6.14 7.38
CA ARG A 190 -15.96 -6.26 8.81
C ARG A 190 -16.15 -4.90 9.44
N LEU A 191 -17.14 -4.80 10.33
CA LEU A 191 -17.37 -3.65 11.20
C LEU A 191 -17.03 -4.07 12.63
N ARG A 192 -16.08 -3.38 13.24
CA ARG A 192 -15.59 -3.60 14.59
C ARG A 192 -16.15 -2.56 15.53
N ILE A 193 -16.32 -2.94 16.79
CA ILE A 193 -16.76 -2.04 17.85
C ILE A 193 -15.69 -2.02 18.93
N VAL A 194 -15.26 -0.82 19.30
CA VAL A 194 -14.51 -0.57 20.53
C VAL A 194 -15.48 -0.02 21.55
N ASP A 195 -15.57 -0.69 22.69
CA ASP A 195 -16.45 -0.35 23.79
C ASP A 195 -15.61 -0.17 25.07
N HIS A 196 -15.73 0.99 25.71
CA HIS A 196 -14.93 1.37 26.88
C HIS A 196 -13.42 1.14 26.68
N GLY A 197 -12.89 1.49 25.51
CA GLY A 197 -11.47 1.32 25.16
C GLY A 197 -11.03 -0.12 24.86
N ARG A 198 -11.96 -1.07 24.77
CA ARG A 198 -11.69 -2.46 24.42
C ARG A 198 -12.35 -2.84 23.11
N LEU A 199 -11.57 -3.39 22.19
CA LEU A 199 -12.09 -3.99 20.97
C LEU A 199 -12.92 -5.23 21.32
N LEU A 200 -14.19 -5.25 20.91
CA LEU A 200 -15.03 -6.43 21.06
C LEU A 200 -14.45 -7.60 20.24
N PRO A 201 -14.53 -8.85 20.74
CA PRO A 201 -13.87 -10.00 20.11
C PRO A 201 -14.48 -10.33 18.74
N ASP A 202 -15.80 -10.25 18.63
CA ASP A 202 -16.52 -10.58 17.40
C ASP A 202 -16.86 -9.31 16.59
N PRO A 203 -16.65 -9.35 15.26
CA PRO A 203 -17.15 -8.30 14.39
C PRO A 203 -18.69 -8.31 14.37
N VAL A 204 -19.26 -7.18 13.96
CA VAL A 204 -20.69 -7.04 13.73
C VAL A 204 -21.14 -7.98 12.61
N LYS A 205 -22.22 -8.72 12.87
CA LYS A 205 -22.83 -9.67 11.93
C LYS A 205 -23.85 -8.97 11.02
N GLY A 206 -24.16 -9.60 9.89
CA GLY A 206 -25.23 -9.13 8.98
C GLY A 206 -24.80 -8.03 8.01
N LEU A 207 -23.49 -7.81 7.82
CA LEU A 207 -22.95 -6.86 6.85
C LEU A 207 -23.10 -7.39 5.41
N PRO A 208 -23.07 -6.51 4.39
CA PRO A 208 -23.09 -6.93 3.00
C PRO A 208 -21.85 -7.75 2.66
N LYS A 209 -21.97 -8.64 1.67
CA LYS A 209 -20.80 -9.28 1.06
C LYS A 209 -20.08 -8.25 0.18
N VAL A 210 -18.87 -7.88 0.56
CA VAL A 210 -18.07 -6.91 -0.20
C VAL A 210 -17.20 -7.57 -1.27
N TRP A 211 -16.84 -6.77 -2.28
CA TRP A 211 -15.81 -7.10 -3.26
C TRP A 211 -14.46 -6.56 -2.78
N GLU A 212 -13.66 -7.38 -2.09
CA GLU A 212 -12.31 -7.02 -1.66
C GLU A 212 -11.27 -7.40 -2.73
N LYS A 213 -11.13 -6.57 -3.78
CA LYS A 213 -10.01 -6.65 -4.73
C LYS A 213 -9.56 -5.26 -5.14
N GLN A 214 -8.25 -5.12 -5.37
CA GLN A 214 -7.64 -3.84 -5.74
C GLN A 214 -8.06 -2.76 -4.73
N ASP A 215 -8.83 -1.77 -5.19
CA ASP A 215 -9.30 -0.67 -4.36
C ASP A 215 -10.67 -0.94 -3.71
N GLY A 216 -11.27 -2.11 -3.93
CA GLY A 216 -12.58 -2.51 -3.41
C GLY A 216 -12.56 -3.00 -1.96
N GLY A 217 -13.68 -2.82 -1.24
CA GLY A 217 -13.89 -3.35 0.11
C GLY A 217 -15.06 -2.72 0.85
N LEU A 218 -15.05 -2.82 2.19
CA LEU A 218 -15.88 -1.98 3.07
C LEU A 218 -15.10 -0.71 3.41
N PHE A 219 -15.70 0.44 3.15
CA PHE A 219 -15.05 1.74 3.26
C PHE A 219 -15.59 2.53 4.45
N ASP A 220 -16.41 3.54 4.21
CA ASP A 220 -16.77 4.52 5.20
C ASP A 220 -17.94 4.06 6.06
N VAL A 221 -18.01 4.60 7.28
CA VAL A 221 -19.13 4.46 8.20
C VAL A 221 -19.50 5.83 8.75
N GLU A 222 -20.77 6.20 8.65
CA GLU A 222 -21.29 7.45 9.23
C GLU A 222 -22.46 7.15 10.15
N VAL A 223 -22.57 7.91 11.24
CA VAL A 223 -23.62 7.71 12.26
C VAL A 223 -24.71 8.75 12.04
N HIS A 224 -25.97 8.32 11.97
CA HIS A 224 -27.07 9.26 11.77
C HIS A 224 -27.11 10.27 12.94
N PRO A 225 -27.35 11.57 12.68
CA PRO A 225 -27.46 12.59 13.73
C PRO A 225 -28.52 12.36 14.82
N GLN A 226 -29.43 11.40 14.61
CA GLN A 226 -30.52 11.02 15.51
C GLN A 226 -30.37 9.56 15.96
N TYR A 227 -29.13 9.03 15.95
CA TYR A 227 -28.85 7.64 16.28
C TYR A 227 -29.46 7.20 17.62
N SER A 228 -29.48 8.06 18.65
CA SER A 228 -30.13 7.73 19.94
C SER A 228 -31.65 7.46 19.84
N ARG A 229 -32.29 7.81 18.72
CA ARG A 229 -33.71 7.58 18.45
C ARG A 229 -33.95 6.49 17.41
N ASN A 230 -33.14 6.48 16.36
CA ASN A 230 -33.36 5.61 15.20
C ASN A 230 -32.34 4.48 15.08
N GLU A 231 -31.15 4.65 15.67
CA GLU A 231 -30.02 3.73 15.62
C GLU A 231 -29.45 3.53 14.22
N TRP A 232 -29.52 4.52 13.33
CA TRP A 232 -29.05 4.37 11.96
C TRP A 232 -27.57 4.65 11.80
N ILE A 233 -26.87 3.74 11.13
CA ILE A 233 -25.57 4.00 10.51
C ILE A 233 -25.68 3.89 8.99
N TYR A 234 -24.75 4.50 8.29
CA TYR A 234 -24.57 4.42 6.85
C TYR A 234 -23.22 3.79 6.56
N LEU A 235 -23.19 2.84 5.63
CA LEU A 235 -21.96 2.17 5.19
C LEU A 235 -21.75 2.44 3.71
N SER A 236 -20.51 2.72 3.28
CA SER A 236 -20.12 2.67 1.87
C SER A 236 -19.26 1.44 1.61
N TYR A 237 -19.52 0.74 0.50
CA TYR A 237 -18.80 -0.49 0.16
C TYR A 237 -18.85 -0.76 -1.35
N SER A 238 -17.91 -1.57 -1.82
CA SER A 238 -17.92 -2.13 -3.17
C SER A 238 -18.59 -3.50 -3.18
N GLU A 239 -19.41 -3.75 -4.20
CA GLU A 239 -19.94 -5.07 -4.51
C GLU A 239 -19.87 -5.35 -6.01
N THR A 240 -20.06 -6.62 -6.37
CA THR A 240 -20.22 -7.04 -7.76
C THR A 240 -21.68 -7.00 -8.15
N LEU A 241 -21.97 -6.50 -9.36
CA LEU A 241 -23.30 -6.58 -9.93
C LEU A 241 -23.75 -8.05 -10.10
N PRO A 242 -25.06 -8.34 -10.00
CA PRO A 242 -25.60 -9.67 -10.29
C PRO A 242 -25.14 -10.17 -11.66
N GLY A 243 -24.63 -11.40 -11.72
CA GLY A 243 -24.14 -12.03 -12.95
C GLY A 243 -22.69 -11.69 -13.33
N TYR A 244 -21.97 -10.90 -12.52
CA TYR A 244 -20.55 -10.64 -12.75
C TYR A 244 -19.71 -11.93 -12.67
N VAL A 245 -18.90 -12.15 -13.71
CA VAL A 245 -17.85 -13.18 -13.75
C VAL A 245 -16.50 -12.47 -13.80
N PRO A 246 -15.58 -12.72 -12.86
CA PRO A 246 -14.27 -12.09 -12.89
C PRO A 246 -13.48 -12.50 -14.14
N PRO A 247 -12.72 -11.58 -14.76
CA PRO A 247 -11.84 -11.95 -15.86
C PRO A 247 -10.80 -12.97 -15.36
N PRO A 248 -10.37 -13.91 -16.23
CA PRO A 248 -9.30 -14.83 -15.89
C PRO A 248 -8.02 -14.03 -15.50
N PRO A 249 -7.16 -14.57 -14.63
CA PRO A 249 -5.89 -13.93 -14.29
C PRO A 249 -5.12 -13.59 -15.56
N ALA A 250 -4.52 -12.39 -15.63
CA ALA A 250 -3.66 -12.05 -16.75
C ALA A 250 -2.55 -13.10 -16.88
N ALA A 251 -2.44 -13.74 -18.05
CA ALA A 251 -1.34 -14.66 -18.33
C ALA A 251 -0.01 -13.91 -18.18
N ALA A 252 0.97 -14.54 -17.55
CA ALA A 252 2.24 -13.91 -17.19
C ALA A 252 3.10 -13.41 -18.38
N ASP A 253 2.71 -13.71 -19.62
CA ASP A 253 3.52 -13.49 -20.84
C ASP A 253 2.85 -12.66 -21.94
N ALA A 254 1.85 -11.83 -21.65
CA ALA A 254 1.18 -11.03 -22.68
C ALA A 254 1.96 -9.76 -23.07
N THR A 255 3.02 -9.91 -23.88
CA THR A 255 3.73 -8.83 -24.59
C THR A 255 2.93 -8.30 -25.78
N THR A 256 1.63 -8.03 -25.61
CA THR A 256 0.78 -7.56 -26.71
C THR A 256 0.16 -6.22 -26.38
N THR A 257 0.73 -5.19 -27.01
CA THR A 257 0.25 -3.82 -27.11
C THR A 257 -1.10 -3.80 -27.82
N THR A 258 -2.18 -3.99 -27.08
CA THR A 258 -3.50 -3.49 -27.46
C THR A 258 -4.26 -3.22 -26.16
N PRO A 259 -4.73 -1.98 -25.89
CA PRO A 259 -5.57 -1.75 -24.73
C PRO A 259 -6.91 -2.42 -25.00
N ALA A 260 -7.08 -3.65 -24.52
CA ALA A 260 -8.40 -4.22 -24.35
C ALA A 260 -9.13 -3.29 -23.38
N THR A 261 -10.18 -2.63 -23.87
CA THR A 261 -11.17 -1.94 -23.05
C THR A 261 -11.96 -3.01 -22.26
N THR A 262 -11.29 -3.68 -21.32
CA THR A 262 -12.00 -4.35 -20.24
C THR A 262 -12.46 -3.24 -19.33
N ASN A 263 -13.69 -2.77 -19.54
CA ASN A 263 -14.40 -1.92 -18.59
C ASN A 263 -14.23 -2.59 -17.21
N ALA A 264 -13.44 -1.98 -16.34
CA ALA A 264 -13.49 -2.33 -14.92
C ALA A 264 -14.97 -2.25 -14.51
N PRO A 265 -15.52 -3.26 -13.81
CA PRO A 265 -16.92 -3.19 -13.42
C PRO A 265 -17.13 -1.89 -12.64
N ALA A 266 -18.21 -1.17 -12.96
CA ALA A 266 -18.63 -0.03 -12.18
C ALA A 266 -18.78 -0.50 -10.72
N SER A 267 -17.84 -0.08 -9.87
CA SER A 267 -17.97 -0.28 -8.43
C SER A 267 -19.19 0.53 -8.01
N SER A 268 -20.25 -0.15 -7.61
CA SER A 268 -21.44 0.53 -7.10
C SER A 268 -21.22 0.77 -5.61
N THR A 269 -21.12 2.04 -5.22
CA THR A 269 -21.19 2.42 -3.81
C THR A 269 -22.64 2.32 -3.38
N LEU A 270 -22.95 1.31 -2.57
CA LEU A 270 -24.25 1.21 -1.93
C LEU A 270 -24.18 1.77 -0.51
N ILE A 271 -25.22 2.52 -0.14
CA ILE A 271 -25.44 2.98 1.21
C ILE A 271 -26.37 1.98 1.89
N ALA A 272 -25.83 1.24 2.85
CA ALA A 272 -26.63 0.31 3.65
C ALA A 272 -26.94 0.92 5.02
N ARG A 273 -28.20 0.80 5.47
CA ARG A 273 -28.63 1.25 6.81
C ARG A 273 -28.62 0.09 7.80
N GLY A 274 -28.29 0.31 9.06
CA GLY A 274 -28.71 -0.59 10.13
C GLY A 274 -28.33 -0.15 11.54
N SER A 275 -28.65 -0.97 12.54
CA SER A 275 -28.46 -0.68 13.99
C SER A 275 -27.44 -1.59 14.63
N THR A 276 -26.64 -1.06 15.55
CA THR A 276 -25.59 -1.79 16.30
C THR A 276 -25.97 -1.98 17.78
N SER A 277 -27.27 -1.97 18.10
CA SER A 277 -27.76 -2.04 19.47
C SER A 277 -27.68 -3.43 20.12
N PRO A 278 -27.41 -3.50 21.44
CA PRO A 278 -27.43 -4.76 22.19
C PRO A 278 -28.81 -5.45 22.11
N PRO A 279 -28.91 -6.79 22.27
CA PRO A 279 -27.89 -7.73 22.77
C PRO A 279 -27.05 -8.40 21.68
N ALA A 280 -27.22 -8.02 20.41
CA ALA A 280 -26.51 -8.66 19.32
C ALA A 280 -25.63 -7.62 18.63
N ASN A 281 -24.32 -7.87 18.58
CA ASN A 281 -23.42 -7.25 17.59
C ASN A 281 -23.89 -7.63 16.18
N THR A 282 -25.03 -7.12 15.74
CA THR A 282 -25.74 -7.54 14.55
C THR A 282 -26.43 -6.33 13.98
N VAL A 283 -26.10 -6.04 12.72
CA VAL A 283 -26.74 -4.99 11.95
C VAL A 283 -27.86 -5.63 11.15
N ARG A 284 -29.09 -5.14 11.36
CA ARG A 284 -30.20 -5.40 10.44
C ARG A 284 -30.13 -4.42 9.29
N LEU A 285 -29.72 -4.91 8.13
CA LEU A 285 -29.61 -4.08 6.95
C LEU A 285 -30.97 -3.82 6.30
N SER A 286 -31.13 -2.64 5.71
CA SER A 286 -32.06 -2.48 4.58
C SER A 286 -31.39 -1.70 3.49
N MET A 287 -31.27 -2.33 2.34
CA MET A 287 -30.68 -1.72 1.17
C MET A 287 -31.77 -0.97 0.41
N THR A 288 -31.58 0.33 0.21
CA THR A 288 -32.22 1.03 -0.91
C THR A 288 -31.22 0.97 -2.06
N PRO A 289 -31.51 0.28 -3.17
CA PRO A 289 -30.62 0.30 -4.32
C PRO A 289 -30.44 1.74 -4.79
N SER A 290 -29.19 2.16 -4.96
CA SER A 290 -28.90 3.44 -5.63
C SER A 290 -29.48 3.37 -7.04
N PRO A 291 -30.15 4.41 -7.56
CA PRO A 291 -30.53 4.43 -8.96
C PRO A 291 -29.27 4.24 -9.78
N SER A 292 -29.27 3.22 -10.65
CA SER A 292 -28.19 2.98 -11.60
C SER A 292 -27.89 4.28 -12.33
N VAL A 293 -26.68 4.82 -12.18
CA VAL A 293 -26.21 5.86 -13.09
C VAL A 293 -26.05 5.17 -14.44
N SER A 294 -27.09 5.28 -15.27
CA SER A 294 -27.01 4.93 -16.68
C SER A 294 -25.84 5.73 -17.26
N SER A 295 -24.92 5.04 -17.93
CA SER A 295 -23.86 5.66 -18.72
C SER A 295 -24.48 6.47 -19.85
N SER A 296 -24.91 7.70 -19.54
CA SER A 296 -25.29 8.70 -20.52
C SER A 296 -24.02 9.39 -20.98
N THR A 297 -23.73 9.19 -22.25
CA THR A 297 -22.71 9.84 -23.08
C THR A 297 -22.37 11.26 -22.60
N ALA A 298 -21.12 11.47 -22.19
CA ALA A 298 -20.56 12.80 -22.08
C ALA A 298 -20.36 13.35 -23.49
N THR A 299 -21.36 14.06 -24.01
CA THR A 299 -21.18 14.94 -25.16
C THR A 299 -20.32 16.11 -24.70
N SER A 300 -19.14 16.19 -25.29
CA SER A 300 -18.21 17.32 -25.22
C SER A 300 -18.93 18.64 -25.50
N LEU A 301 -18.80 19.60 -24.60
CA LEU A 301 -19.00 21.01 -24.89
C LEU A 301 -17.82 21.76 -24.28
N ILE A 302 -17.21 22.55 -25.16
CA ILE A 302 -16.08 23.48 -24.98
C ILE A 302 -16.37 24.46 -23.85
#